data_AF-A0A821P1J3-F1
#
_entry.id   AF-A0A821P1J3-F1
#
_cell.length_a   1.000
_cell.length_b   1.000
_cell.length_c   1.000
_cell.angle_alpha   90.00
_cell.angle_beta   90.00
_cell.angle_gamma   90.00
#
_symmetry.space_group_name_H-M   'P 1'
#
loop_
_entity.id
_entity.type
_entity.pdbx_description
1 polymer ?
#
loop_
_entity_poly.entity_id
_entity_poly.type
_entity_poly.pdbx_seq_one_letter_code
_entity_poly.pdbx_strand_id
1 'polypeptide(L)'
;SQECTINLIRNAFESSSLAKSISCGRTKSRAIACNVLGPYFTNKVIDDLLKAQYYSLSVDASNKGNCKMFPFAVQYFSPTGVRRGLIEFINDPHEAAVDIFNNICKIIDDNKLLIENLTSYGADNANVNYG
;
A
#
# COMPACT_ATOMS: atom_id res chain seq x y z
N SER A 1 16.45 -3.45 -13.39
CA SER A 1 17.71 -3.16 -12.67
C SER A 1 18.15 -4.22 -11.66
N GLN A 2 17.41 -5.31 -11.38
CA GLN A 2 17.90 -6.39 -10.49
C GLN A 2 18.88 -7.38 -11.15
N GLU A 3 18.72 -7.70 -12.44
CA GLU A 3 19.69 -8.56 -13.15
C GLU A 3 21.10 -7.98 -13.15
N CYS A 4 21.23 -6.66 -13.36
CA CYS A 4 22.51 -5.97 -13.28
C CYS A 4 23.14 -6.10 -11.89
N THR A 5 22.33 -6.02 -10.82
CA THR A 5 22.82 -6.14 -9.44
C THR A 5 23.31 -7.56 -9.16
N ILE A 6 22.58 -8.58 -9.59
CA ILE A 6 22.98 -9.99 -9.43
C ILE A 6 24.26 -10.28 -10.22
N ASN A 7 24.35 -9.79 -11.45
CA ASN A 7 25.56 -9.96 -12.27
C ASN A 7 26.75 -9.24 -11.65
N LEU A 8 26.56 -8.05 -11.10
CA LEU A 8 27.60 -7.33 -10.37
C LEU A 8 28.06 -8.12 -9.14
N ILE A 9 27.15 -8.68 -8.34
CA ILE A 9 27.52 -9.50 -7.16
C ILE A 9 28.33 -10.73 -7.57
N ARG A 10 27.94 -11.41 -8.66
CA ARG A 10 28.68 -12.58 -9.17
C ARG A 10 30.10 -12.22 -9.62
N ASN A 11 30.28 -11.06 -10.23
CA ASN A 11 31.58 -10.57 -10.71
C ASN A 11 32.43 -9.96 -9.58
N ALA A 12 31.82 -9.29 -8.60
CA ALA A 12 32.54 -8.74 -7.46
C ALA A 12 33.08 -9.84 -6.52
N PHE A 13 32.44 -11.01 -6.51
CA PHE A 13 32.77 -12.14 -5.65
C PHE A 13 32.97 -13.43 -6.45
N GLU A 14 33.82 -13.39 -7.48
CA GLU A 14 34.05 -14.52 -8.40
C GLU A 14 34.53 -15.81 -7.71
N SER A 15 35.22 -15.72 -6.58
CA SER A 15 35.68 -16.90 -5.82
C SER A 15 34.58 -17.53 -4.96
N SER A 16 33.47 -16.83 -4.72
CA SER A 16 32.40 -17.29 -3.84
C SER A 16 31.39 -18.16 -4.60
N SER A 17 31.35 -19.45 -4.27
CA SER A 17 30.32 -20.38 -4.76
C SER A 17 28.91 -19.92 -4.37
N LEU A 18 28.75 -19.32 -3.19
CA LEU A 18 27.49 -18.73 -2.74
C LEU A 18 27.06 -17.58 -3.65
N ALA A 19 27.95 -16.62 -3.95
CA ALA A 19 27.63 -15.48 -4.80
C ALA A 19 27.22 -15.91 -6.22
N LYS A 20 27.88 -16.92 -6.78
CA LYS A 20 27.51 -17.51 -8.07
C LYS A 20 26.11 -18.11 -8.08
N SER A 21 25.69 -18.71 -6.96
CA SER A 21 24.39 -19.37 -6.81
C SER A 21 23.20 -18.43 -6.63
N ILE A 22 23.45 -17.16 -6.28
CA ILE A 22 22.38 -16.17 -6.05
C ILE A 22 21.59 -15.96 -7.34
N SER A 23 20.27 -16.09 -7.24
CA SER A 23 19.32 -15.77 -8.30
C SER A 23 18.03 -15.20 -7.71
N CYS A 24 17.61 -14.05 -8.22
CA CYS A 24 16.34 -13.41 -7.87
C CYS A 24 15.71 -12.87 -9.16
N GLY A 25 15.14 -13.80 -9.93
CA GLY A 25 14.35 -13.44 -11.12
C GLY A 25 13.00 -12.85 -10.74
N ARG A 26 12.27 -12.33 -11.72
CA ARG A 26 11.00 -11.61 -11.55
C ARG A 26 10.02 -12.28 -10.58
N THR A 27 9.81 -13.60 -10.68
CA THR A 27 8.89 -14.34 -9.82
C THR A 27 9.31 -14.33 -8.35
N LYS A 28 10.60 -14.53 -8.06
CA LYS A 28 11.13 -14.49 -6.68
C LYS A 28 11.07 -13.08 -6.11
N SER A 29 11.48 -12.08 -6.89
CA SER A 29 11.42 -10.68 -6.47
C SER A 29 9.99 -10.24 -6.20
N ARG A 30 9.03 -10.66 -7.05
CA ARG A 30 7.59 -10.42 -6.82
C ARG A 30 7.10 -11.10 -5.56
N ALA A 31 7.48 -12.36 -5.30
CA ALA A 31 7.08 -13.06 -4.09
C ALA A 31 7.60 -12.35 -2.82
N ILE A 32 8.85 -11.89 -2.83
CA ILE A 32 9.41 -11.10 -1.71
C ILE A 32 8.65 -9.79 -1.54
N ALA A 33 8.42 -9.04 -2.62
CA ALA A 33 7.74 -7.76 -2.56
C ALA A 33 6.28 -7.91 -2.09
N CYS A 34 5.52 -8.82 -2.71
CA CYS A 34 4.08 -8.95 -2.49
C CYS A 34 3.70 -9.81 -1.29
N ASN A 35 4.50 -10.81 -0.92
CA ASN A 35 4.13 -11.77 0.13
C ASN A 35 4.93 -11.58 1.41
N VAL A 36 6.00 -10.76 1.41
CA VAL A 36 6.81 -10.48 2.60
C VAL A 36 6.77 -9.00 2.93
N LEU A 37 7.29 -8.14 2.04
CA LEU A 37 7.46 -6.72 2.35
C LEU A 37 6.12 -5.98 2.38
N GLY A 38 5.24 -6.20 1.40
CA GLY A 38 3.91 -5.59 1.34
C GLY A 38 3.12 -5.83 2.63
N PRO A 39 2.82 -7.10 3.00
CA PRO A 39 2.08 -7.40 4.22
C PRO A 39 2.76 -6.86 5.48
N TYR A 40 4.10 -6.95 5.56
CA TYR A 40 4.84 -6.43 6.71
C TYR A 40 4.63 -4.92 6.91
N PHE A 41 4.78 -4.12 5.85
CA PHE A 41 4.62 -2.66 5.94
C PHE A 41 3.15 -2.25 6.11
N THR A 42 2.22 -2.93 5.46
CA THR A 42 0.78 -2.69 5.65
C THR A 42 0.37 -2.96 7.09
N ASN A 43 0.75 -4.11 7.67
CA ASN A 43 0.45 -4.43 9.06
C ASN A 43 1.07 -3.42 10.03
N LYS A 44 2.29 -2.96 9.75
CA LYS A 44 2.93 -1.92 10.56
C LYS A 44 2.13 -0.61 10.57
N VAL A 45 1.58 -0.21 9.42
CA VAL A 45 0.72 0.97 9.32
C VAL A 45 -0.57 0.76 10.12
N ILE A 46 -1.21 -0.41 10.00
CA ILE A 46 -2.43 -0.75 10.75
C ILE A 46 -2.17 -0.77 12.25
N ASP A 47 -1.08 -1.41 12.70
CA ASP A 47 -0.70 -1.47 14.11
C ASP A 47 -0.45 -0.08 14.71
N ASP A 48 0.10 0.85 13.92
CA ASP A 48 0.30 2.22 14.34
C ASP A 48 -1.02 3.00 14.37
N LEU A 49 -1.92 2.77 13.42
CA LEU A 49 -3.26 3.36 13.39
C LEU A 49 -4.15 2.89 14.55
N LEU A 50 -4.07 1.62 14.92
CA LEU A 50 -4.80 1.07 16.08
C LEU A 50 -4.36 1.70 17.41
N LYS A 51 -3.15 2.25 17.46
CA LYS A 51 -2.63 3.01 18.62
C LYS A 51 -2.86 4.51 18.48
N ALA A 52 -3.08 4.99 17.25
CA ALA A 52 -3.38 6.38 16.99
C ALA A 52 -4.82 6.68 17.39
N GLN A 53 -5.04 7.86 17.97
CA GLN A 53 -6.39 8.31 18.32
C GLN A 53 -7.17 8.79 17.09
N TYR A 54 -6.48 9.39 16.11
CA TYR A 54 -7.10 10.01 14.94
C TYR A 54 -6.25 9.81 13.69
N TYR A 55 -6.91 9.72 12.54
CA TYR A 55 -6.24 9.63 11.24
C TYR A 55 -7.04 10.33 10.14
N SER A 56 -6.35 10.67 9.06
CA SER A 56 -6.92 11.17 7.82
C SER A 56 -6.82 10.11 6.73
N LEU A 57 -7.83 10.06 5.87
CA LEU A 57 -7.91 9.22 4.70
C LEU A 57 -7.73 10.08 3.45
N SER A 58 -6.96 9.58 2.50
CA SER A 58 -6.88 10.12 1.15
C SER A 58 -7.09 9.02 0.13
N VAL A 59 -8.02 9.26 -0.80
CA VAL A 59 -8.38 8.36 -1.89
C VAL A 59 -8.22 9.12 -3.19
N ASP A 60 -7.53 8.54 -4.16
CA ASP A 60 -7.32 9.13 -5.48
C ASP A 60 -7.70 8.12 -6.55
N ALA A 61 -8.22 8.54 -7.70
CA ALA A 61 -8.61 7.64 -8.78
C ALA A 61 -7.45 7.46 -9.76
N SER A 62 -6.71 6.36 -9.67
CA SER A 62 -5.67 6.03 -10.65
C SER A 62 -6.24 5.14 -11.77
N ASN A 63 -6.38 5.72 -12.96
CA ASN A 63 -6.85 5.01 -14.16
C ASN A 63 -5.67 4.39 -14.94
N LYS A 64 -5.65 3.07 -15.12
CA LYS A 64 -4.74 2.40 -16.05
C LYS A 64 -5.49 1.43 -16.96
N GLY A 65 -5.79 1.88 -18.18
CA GLY A 65 -6.63 1.13 -19.11
C GLY A 65 -8.04 0.99 -18.54
N ASN A 66 -8.52 -0.25 -18.39
CA ASN A 66 -9.84 -0.54 -17.82
C ASN A 66 -9.80 -0.86 -16.32
N CYS A 67 -8.62 -0.80 -15.67
CA CYS A 67 -8.50 -0.95 -14.22
C CYS A 67 -8.47 0.45 -13.58
N LYS A 68 -9.41 0.68 -12.68
CA LYS A 68 -9.45 1.88 -11.84
C LYS A 68 -9.03 1.47 -10.44
N MET A 69 -7.91 2.01 -9.99
CA MET A 69 -7.33 1.69 -8.69
C MET A 69 -7.41 2.90 -7.79
N PHE A 70 -7.97 2.70 -6.60
CA PHE A 70 -8.08 3.73 -5.58
C PHE A 70 -7.14 3.37 -4.41
N PRO A 71 -5.98 4.04 -4.26
CA PRO A 71 -5.17 3.92 -3.05
C PRO A 71 -5.96 4.37 -1.82
N PHE A 72 -6.02 3.51 -0.82
CA PHE A 72 -6.44 3.85 0.53
C PHE A 72 -5.21 4.32 1.31
N ALA A 73 -4.89 5.60 1.16
CA ALA A 73 -3.74 6.22 1.82
C ALA A 73 -4.17 6.89 3.13
N VAL A 74 -3.34 6.79 4.15
CA VAL A 74 -3.62 7.31 5.49
C VAL A 74 -2.51 8.22 5.98
N GLN A 75 -2.88 9.22 6.76
CA GLN A 75 -1.95 10.05 7.49
C GLN A 75 -2.39 10.15 8.95
N TYR A 76 -1.43 10.02 9.87
CA TYR A 76 -1.68 10.00 11.30
C TYR A 76 -0.46 10.54 12.06
N PHE A 77 -0.65 10.88 13.33
CA PHE A 77 0.44 11.32 14.19
C PHE A 77 0.96 10.16 15.03
N SER A 78 2.27 9.96 15.05
CA SER A 78 2.93 9.04 15.98
C SER A 78 3.86 9.82 16.91
N PRO A 79 4.41 9.20 17.98
CA PRO A 79 5.36 9.86 18.88
C PRO A 79 6.58 10.47 18.18
N THR A 80 6.84 10.05 16.95
CA THR A 80 7.97 10.50 16.11
C THR A 80 7.56 11.52 15.05
N GLY A 81 6.32 12.02 15.09
CA GLY A 81 5.77 13.02 14.16
C GLY A 81 4.75 12.46 13.18
N VAL A 82 4.47 13.24 12.14
CA VAL A 82 3.48 12.89 11.10
C VAL A 82 3.97 11.69 10.29
N ARG A 83 3.14 10.66 10.21
CA ARG A 83 3.37 9.46 9.41
C ARG A 83 2.34 9.37 8.29
N ARG A 84 2.74 8.69 7.21
CA ARG A 84 1.93 8.40 6.04
C ARG A 84 2.09 6.93 5.71
N GLY A 85 1.00 6.30 5.30
CA GLY A 85 0.98 4.88 4.95
C GLY A 85 -0.02 4.60 3.83
N LEU A 86 0.10 3.42 3.27
CA LEU A 86 -0.84 2.87 2.31
C LEU A 86 -1.36 1.56 2.88
N ILE A 87 -2.68 1.41 2.95
CA ILE A 87 -3.30 0.18 3.44
C ILE A 87 -3.55 -0.76 2.26
N GLU A 88 -4.28 -0.30 1.26
CA GLU A 88 -4.73 -1.14 0.15
C GLU A 88 -4.93 -0.33 -1.14
N PHE A 89 -5.02 -1.03 -2.28
CA PHE A 89 -5.54 -0.50 -3.53
C PHE A 89 -6.86 -1.18 -3.84
N ILE A 90 -7.95 -0.41 -3.83
CA ILE A 90 -9.28 -0.89 -4.21
C ILE A 90 -9.32 -0.93 -5.73
N ASN A 91 -9.67 -2.08 -6.30
CA ASN A 91 -9.97 -2.17 -7.72
C ASN A 91 -11.49 -2.17 -7.90
N ASP A 92 -12.05 -1.00 -8.23
CA ASP A 92 -13.48 -0.85 -8.44
C ASP A 92 -13.77 -0.45 -9.89
N PRO A 93 -14.34 -1.34 -10.73
CA PRO A 93 -14.78 -0.99 -12.06
C PRO A 93 -16.03 -0.09 -12.07
N HIS A 94 -16.73 0.04 -10.95
CA HIS A 94 -17.95 0.82 -10.80
C HIS A 94 -17.65 2.09 -9.98
N GLU A 95 -17.69 3.26 -10.62
CA GLU A 95 -17.39 4.55 -9.98
C GLU A 95 -18.61 5.18 -9.28
N ALA A 96 -19.53 4.38 -8.75
CA ALA A 96 -20.61 4.96 -7.98
C ALA A 96 -20.06 5.37 -6.61
N ALA A 97 -20.42 6.56 -6.14
CA ALA A 97 -19.98 7.06 -4.84
C ALA A 97 -20.34 6.12 -3.69
N VAL A 98 -21.48 5.44 -3.80
CA VAL A 98 -21.92 4.42 -2.84
C VAL A 98 -20.98 3.22 -2.78
N ASP A 99 -20.43 2.80 -3.91
CA ASP A 99 -19.51 1.65 -3.97
C ASP A 99 -18.16 2.02 -3.35
N ILE A 100 -17.65 3.22 -3.66
CA ILE A 100 -16.45 3.79 -3.03
C ILE A 100 -16.63 3.88 -1.51
N PHE A 101 -17.76 4.41 -1.05
CA PHE A 101 -18.07 4.52 0.39
C PHE A 101 -18.14 3.15 1.06
N ASN A 102 -18.80 2.18 0.44
CA ASN A 102 -18.90 0.81 0.97
C ASN A 102 -17.53 0.14 1.06
N ASN A 103 -16.67 0.33 0.05
CA ASN A 103 -15.30 -0.18 0.07
C ASN A 103 -14.46 0.46 1.18
N ILE A 104 -14.61 1.77 1.41
CA ILE A 104 -13.95 2.49 2.51
C ILE A 104 -14.39 1.89 3.85
N CYS A 105 -15.69 1.74 4.08
CA CYS A 105 -16.23 1.16 5.32
C CYS A 105 -15.72 -0.27 5.53
N LYS A 106 -15.75 -1.09 4.48
CA LYS A 106 -15.24 -2.46 4.52
C LYS A 106 -13.76 -2.51 4.90
N ILE A 107 -12.90 -1.67 4.31
CA ILE A 107 -11.47 -1.63 4.65
C ILE A 107 -11.27 -1.22 6.11
N ILE A 108 -12.03 -0.23 6.59
CA ILE A 108 -11.98 0.20 8.00
C ILE A 108 -12.33 -0.98 8.92
N ASP A 109 -13.44 -1.67 8.64
CA ASP A 109 -13.94 -2.79 9.43
C ASP A 109 -12.99 -4.01 9.38
N ASP A 110 -12.54 -4.41 8.20
CA ASP A 110 -11.63 -5.55 7.98
C ASP A 110 -10.30 -5.37 8.72
N ASN A 111 -9.84 -4.12 8.86
CA ASN A 111 -8.62 -3.76 9.59
C ASN A 111 -8.86 -3.37 11.05
N LYS A 112 -10.11 -3.49 11.55
CA LYS A 112 -10.53 -3.14 12.92
C LYS A 112 -10.22 -1.68 13.30
N LEU A 113 -10.21 -0.81 12.30
CA LEU A 113 -10.11 0.63 12.50
C LEU A 113 -11.49 1.18 12.87
N LEU A 114 -11.49 2.36 13.48
CA LEU A 114 -12.70 3.01 13.97
C LEU A 114 -13.01 4.21 13.07
N ILE A 115 -14.19 4.21 12.45
CA ILE A 115 -14.63 5.31 11.58
C ILE A 115 -14.77 6.63 12.36
N GLU A 116 -15.09 6.56 13.66
CA GLU A 116 -15.13 7.72 14.55
C GLU A 116 -13.76 8.40 14.74
N ASN A 117 -12.67 7.69 14.46
CA ASN A 117 -11.31 8.22 14.51
C ASN A 117 -10.88 8.85 13.17
N LEU A 118 -11.69 8.73 12.11
CA LEU A 118 -11.43 9.37 10.83
C LEU A 118 -11.80 10.86 10.89
N THR A 119 -10.79 11.73 10.88
CA THR A 119 -11.00 13.18 11.05
C THR A 119 -11.12 13.96 9.75
N SER A 120 -10.61 13.42 8.65
CA SER A 120 -10.69 14.08 7.35
C SER A 120 -10.60 13.08 6.21
N TYR A 121 -11.33 13.37 5.14
CA TYR A 121 -11.30 12.66 3.88
C TYR A 121 -10.81 13.60 2.78
N GLY A 122 -9.81 13.18 2.01
CA GLY A 122 -9.26 13.92 0.88
C GLY A 122 -9.36 13.13 -0.40
N ALA A 123 -9.92 13.73 -1.45
CA ALA A 123 -9.99 13.15 -2.78
C ALA A 123 -9.94 14.23 -3.88
N ASP A 124 -9.79 13.85 -5.14
CA ASP A 124 -9.91 14.79 -6.25
C ASP A 124 -11.37 15.25 -6.41
N ASN A 125 -11.57 16.39 -7.08
CA ASN A 125 -12.88 17.06 -7.20
C ASN A 125 -13.89 16.33 -8.10
N ALA A 126 -13.67 15.07 -8.45
CA ALA A 126 -14.66 14.29 -9.17
C ALA A 126 -15.92 14.10 -8.31
N ASN A 127 -17.10 14.37 -8.88
CA ASN A 127 -18.38 14.27 -8.15
C ASN A 127 -18.55 12.91 -7.46
N VAL A 128 -18.06 11.83 -8.07
CA VAL A 128 -18.17 10.47 -7.55
C VAL A 128 -17.44 10.25 -6.21
N ASN A 129 -16.50 11.12 -5.84
CA ASN A 129 -15.77 10.99 -4.58
C ASN A 129 -16.49 11.63 -3.39
N TYR A 130 -17.44 12.53 -3.64
CA TYR A 130 -18.08 13.35 -2.61
C TYR A 130 -19.63 13.37 -2.66
N GLY A 131 -20.22 12.97 -3.79
CA GLY A 131 -21.66 13.10 -4.09
C GLY A 131 -22.47 11.83 -3.92
#